data_AF-A0ABC8SFV0-F1
#
_entry.id   AF-A0ABC8SFV0-F1
#
_cell.length_a   1.000
_cell.length_b   1.000
_cell.length_c   1.000
_cell.angle_alpha   90.00
_cell.angle_beta   90.00
_cell.angle_gamma   90.00
#
_symmetry.space_group_name_H-M   'P 1'
#
loop_
_entity.id
_entity.type
_entity.pdbx_description
1 polymer ?
#
loop_
_entity_poly.entity_id
_entity_poly.type
_entity_poly.pdbx_seq_one_letter_code
_entity_poly.pdbx_strand_id
1 'polypeptide(L)'
;MPYKRWCFGSSHGQLFIMKKPMIITLSNPLNGRTIHLPEFKDLSNDYQYWIDKDDNEYFICKGILSTDPSQDAKNYEVVVIYGGMKTLASFKSGDEAWTFLDFKKDYLFSDVIYYEGRLHGVTERGGHICANVIN
;
A
#
# COMPACT_ATOMS: atom_id res chain seq x y z
N MET A 1 -6.78 25.58 -2.63
CA MET A 1 -5.60 25.11 -1.85
C MET A 1 -4.81 24.16 -2.74
N PRO A 2 -3.47 24.25 -2.81
CA PRO A 2 -2.69 23.49 -3.79
C PRO A 2 -2.77 22.00 -3.45
N TYR A 3 -2.92 21.19 -4.49
CA TYR A 3 -3.12 19.73 -4.47
C TYR A 3 -2.32 19.03 -3.36
N LYS A 4 -3.02 18.62 -2.29
CA LYS A 4 -2.48 17.84 -1.17
C LYS A 4 -1.97 16.51 -1.75
N ARG A 5 -0.65 16.32 -1.79
CA ARG A 5 0.02 15.08 -2.22
C ARG A 5 0.65 14.47 -0.99
N TRP A 6 0.32 13.22 -0.73
CA TRP A 6 0.91 12.48 0.38
C TRP A 6 2.01 11.58 -0.14
N CYS A 7 3.17 11.62 0.50
CA CYS A 7 4.32 10.80 0.17
C CYS A 7 4.74 9.99 1.40
N PHE A 8 4.87 8.67 1.27
CA PHE A 8 5.25 7.80 2.38
C PHE A 8 6.29 6.76 1.95
N GLY A 9 6.84 6.06 2.95
CA GLY A 9 8.13 5.39 2.98
C GLY A 9 8.56 4.63 1.72
N SER A 10 9.88 4.58 1.52
CA SER A 10 10.51 3.96 0.37
C SER A 10 10.95 2.53 0.66
N SER A 11 10.50 1.58 -0.17
CA SER A 11 11.18 0.29 -0.34
C SER A 11 11.74 0.26 -1.77
N HIS A 12 12.87 -0.42 -1.95
CA HIS A 12 13.53 -0.53 -3.26
C HIS A 12 13.79 0.81 -3.98
N GLY A 13 13.99 1.90 -3.23
CA GLY A 13 14.25 3.23 -3.80
C GLY A 13 13.04 3.90 -4.48
N GLN A 14 11.83 3.34 -4.32
CA GLN A 14 10.59 3.89 -4.86
C GLN A 14 9.92 4.80 -3.84
N LEU A 15 9.33 5.91 -4.28
CA LEU A 15 8.48 6.78 -3.47
C LEU A 15 7.01 6.49 -3.79
N PHE A 16 6.20 6.27 -2.76
CA PHE A 16 4.76 6.18 -2.90
C PHE A 16 4.17 7.59 -2.87
N ILE A 17 3.44 7.96 -3.92
CA ILE A 17 2.77 9.26 -4.03
C ILE A 17 1.28 8.99 -4.19
N MET A 18 0.47 9.49 -3.26
CA MET A 18 -0.99 9.40 -3.34
C MET A 18 -1.60 10.73 -3.81
N LYS A 19 -2.55 10.63 -4.75
CA LYS A 19 -3.37 11.76 -5.25
C LYS A 19 -4.86 11.41 -5.16
N LYS A 20 -5.73 12.40 -4.98
CA LYS A 20 -7.19 12.19 -5.09
C LYS A 20 -7.54 11.69 -6.52
N PRO A 21 -8.49 10.75 -6.68
CA PRO A 21 -9.31 10.08 -5.65
C PRO A 21 -8.66 8.78 -5.10
N MET A 22 -7.47 8.84 -4.51
CA MET A 22 -6.69 7.69 -3.99
C MET A 22 -6.01 6.84 -5.07
N ILE A 23 -5.41 7.52 -6.05
CA ILE A 23 -4.48 6.91 -7.00
C ILE A 23 -3.09 6.91 -6.37
N ILE A 24 -2.52 5.71 -6.19
CA ILE A 24 -1.14 5.53 -5.75
C ILE A 24 -0.24 5.50 -7.00
N THR A 25 0.83 6.28 -6.96
CA THR A 25 1.88 6.32 -7.98
C THR A 25 3.20 5.93 -7.34
N LEU A 26 3.87 4.93 -7.90
CA LEU A 26 5.25 4.61 -7.56
C LEU A 26 6.15 5.51 -8.40
N SER A 27 7.05 6.23 -7.76
CA SER A 27 7.94 7.19 -8.42
C SER A 27 9.38 6.91 -8.02
N ASN A 28 10.24 6.65 -8.99
CA ASN A 28 11.67 6.56 -8.76
C ASN A 28 12.29 7.96 -8.92
N PRO A 29 12.76 8.60 -7.84
CA PRO A 29 13.28 9.97 -7.92
C PRO A 29 14.63 10.08 -8.64
N LEU A 30 15.36 8.97 -8.81
CA LEU A 30 16.70 8.97 -9.39
C LEU A 30 16.68 8.95 -10.93
N ASN A 31 15.66 8.32 -11.52
CA ASN A 31 15.53 8.23 -12.98
C ASN A 31 14.20 8.81 -13.51
N GLY A 32 13.32 9.29 -12.63
CA GLY A 32 12.04 9.91 -12.99
C GLY A 32 10.97 8.93 -13.48
N ARG A 33 11.21 7.62 -13.43
CA ARG A 33 10.22 6.62 -13.86
C ARG A 33 9.05 6.60 -12.89
N THR A 34 7.84 6.63 -13.44
CA THR A 34 6.59 6.57 -12.66
C THR A 34 5.71 5.42 -13.11
N ILE A 35 5.05 4.77 -12.16
CA ILE A 35 4.07 3.71 -12.39
C ILE A 35 2.78 4.09 -11.68
N HIS A 36 1.68 4.16 -12.42
CA HIS A 36 0.36 4.42 -11.88
C HIS A 36 -0.32 3.10 -11.56
N LEU A 37 -0.73 2.94 -10.30
CA LEU A 37 -1.52 1.80 -9.88
C LEU A 37 -3.01 2.10 -10.12
N PRO A 38 -3.88 1.07 -10.17
CA PRO A 38 -5.32 1.28 -10.19
C PRO A 38 -5.79 2.15 -9.02
N GLU A 39 -6.93 2.81 -9.20
CA GLU A 39 -7.56 3.58 -8.13
C GLU A 39 -7.82 2.68 -6.92
N PHE A 40 -7.36 3.13 -5.75
CA PHE A 40 -7.55 2.39 -4.50
C PHE A 40 -9.00 2.59 -4.05
N LYS A 41 -9.91 1.69 -4.43
CA LYS A 41 -11.34 1.72 -4.05
C LYS A 41 -11.67 0.58 -3.09
N ASP A 42 -11.51 0.81 -1.80
CA ASP A 42 -12.12 -0.08 -0.81
C ASP A 42 -13.61 0.26 -0.71
N LEU A 43 -14.52 -0.69 -0.90
CA LEU A 43 -15.96 -0.44 -0.80
C LEU A 43 -16.47 -0.47 0.65
N SER A 44 -15.58 -0.53 1.63
CA SER A 44 -15.92 -0.46 3.05
C SER A 44 -16.41 0.93 3.49
N ASN A 45 -17.19 0.98 4.58
CA ASN A 45 -17.64 2.25 5.17
C ASN A 45 -16.48 3.15 5.64
N ASP A 46 -15.32 2.56 5.97
CA ASP A 46 -14.12 3.31 6.38
C ASP A 46 -13.63 4.17 5.19
N TYR A 47 -13.56 3.60 3.99
CA TYR A 47 -13.15 4.32 2.79
C TYR A 47 -14.00 5.57 2.50
N GLN A 48 -15.33 5.45 2.58
CA GLN A 48 -16.22 6.58 2.34
C GLN A 48 -15.98 7.71 3.35
N TYR A 49 -15.79 7.36 4.63
CA TYR A 49 -15.43 8.31 5.67
C TYR A 49 -14.11 9.05 5.36
N TRP A 50 -13.10 8.35 4.85
CA TRP A 50 -11.80 8.97 4.52
C TRP A 50 -11.83 9.79 3.24
N ILE A 51 -12.61 9.42 2.22
CA ILE A 51 -12.77 10.23 1.01
C ILE A 51 -13.45 11.57 1.30
N ASP A 52 -14.47 11.55 2.16
CA ASP A 52 -15.25 12.75 2.48
C ASP A 52 -14.48 13.72 3.38
N LYS A 53 -13.39 13.26 4.01
CA LYS A 53 -12.47 14.15 4.73
C LYS A 53 -11.47 14.80 3.79
N ASP A 54 -11.36 16.12 3.92
CA ASP A 54 -10.32 16.90 3.24
C ASP A 54 -8.89 16.53 3.66
N ASP A 55 -8.74 15.80 4.77
CA ASP A 55 -7.47 15.36 5.34
C ASP A 55 -7.29 13.83 5.30
N ASN A 56 -7.34 13.26 4.10
CA ASN A 56 -7.15 11.84 3.87
C ASN A 56 -5.66 11.42 3.79
N GLU A 57 -4.76 12.27 4.29
CA GLU A 57 -3.31 12.07 4.25
C GLU A 57 -2.85 10.76 4.88
N TYR A 58 -3.60 10.23 5.83
CA TYR A 58 -3.21 9.04 6.59
C TYR A 58 -3.96 7.78 6.21
N PHE A 59 -4.82 7.83 5.18
CA PHE A 59 -5.59 6.66 4.79
C PHE A 59 -4.68 5.51 4.34
N ILE A 60 -3.60 5.79 3.62
CA ILE A 60 -2.54 4.82 3.38
C ILE A 60 -1.40 5.13 4.36
N CYS A 61 -1.21 4.27 5.35
CA CYS A 61 -0.23 4.44 6.41
C CYS A 61 1.19 4.05 5.98
N LYS A 62 1.32 2.97 5.20
CA LYS A 62 2.61 2.44 4.71
C LYS A 62 2.41 1.69 3.40
N GLY A 63 3.46 1.63 2.57
CA GLY A 63 3.53 0.81 1.38
C GLY A 63 4.89 0.14 1.27
N ILE A 64 4.91 -1.09 0.79
CA ILE A 64 6.11 -1.87 0.50
C ILE A 64 6.00 -2.55 -0.86
N LEU A 65 7.15 -2.90 -1.43
CA LEU A 65 7.28 -3.63 -2.68
C LEU A 65 7.98 -4.96 -2.43
N SER A 66 7.60 -5.99 -3.17
CA SER A 66 8.29 -7.29 -3.16
C SER A 66 9.65 -7.26 -3.88
N THR A 67 9.77 -6.41 -4.89
CA THR A 67 10.99 -6.18 -5.68
C THR A 67 10.99 -4.77 -6.26
N ASP A 68 12.11 -4.34 -6.84
CA ASP A 68 12.18 -3.07 -7.55
C ASP A 68 11.49 -3.17 -8.93
N PRO A 69 10.39 -2.42 -9.18
CA PRO A 69 9.72 -2.39 -10.48
C PRO A 69 10.61 -1.86 -11.61
N SER A 70 11.75 -1.23 -11.28
CA SER A 70 12.74 -0.83 -12.28
C SER A 70 13.47 -2.04 -12.88
N GLN A 71 13.66 -3.10 -12.09
CA GLN A 71 14.32 -4.35 -12.49
C GLN A 71 13.34 -5.30 -13.17
N ASP A 72 12.13 -5.43 -12.63
CA ASP A 72 11.06 -6.23 -13.23
C ASP A 72 9.71 -5.51 -13.14
N ALA A 73 9.36 -4.82 -14.23
CA ALA A 73 8.13 -4.04 -14.29
C ALA A 73 6.85 -4.90 -14.41
N LYS A 74 7.00 -6.21 -14.67
CA LYS A 74 5.86 -7.12 -14.87
C LYS A 74 5.67 -8.06 -13.69
N ASN A 75 6.63 -8.14 -12.78
CA ASN A 75 6.59 -9.08 -11.66
C ASN A 75 6.99 -8.38 -10.36
N TYR A 76 6.15 -7.46 -9.93
CA TYR A 76 6.23 -6.87 -8.60
C TYR A 76 4.86 -6.90 -7.93
N GLU A 77 4.88 -6.88 -6.61
CA GLU A 77 3.70 -6.75 -5.78
C GLU A 77 3.88 -5.56 -4.86
N VAL A 78 2.77 -4.85 -4.65
CA VAL A 78 2.64 -3.75 -3.72
C VAL A 78 1.77 -4.23 -2.56
N VAL A 79 2.21 -4.00 -1.33
CA VAL A 79 1.37 -4.19 -0.14
C VAL A 79 1.29 -2.88 0.61
N VAL A 80 0.09 -2.49 1.03
CA VAL A 80 -0.13 -1.28 1.81
C VAL A 80 -0.81 -1.59 3.13
N ILE A 81 -0.45 -0.85 4.18
CA ILE A 81 -1.24 -0.71 5.40
C ILE A 81 -2.17 0.47 5.19
N TYR A 82 -3.47 0.28 5.40
CA TYR A 82 -4.46 1.33 5.16
C TYR A 82 -5.60 1.36 6.18
N GLY A 83 -6.34 2.47 6.18
CA GLY A 83 -7.53 2.70 6.99
C GLY A 83 -7.24 2.91 8.47
N GLY A 84 -8.29 3.26 9.22
CA GLY A 84 -8.18 3.48 10.67
C GLY A 84 -7.87 2.18 11.43
N MET A 85 -8.30 1.05 10.86
CA MET A 85 -8.04 -0.30 11.40
C MET A 85 -6.66 -0.85 11.01
N LYS A 86 -5.86 -0.10 10.23
CA LYS A 86 -4.52 -0.51 9.78
C LYS A 86 -4.51 -1.94 9.22
N THR A 87 -5.41 -2.22 8.29
CA THR A 87 -5.49 -3.51 7.58
C THR A 87 -4.60 -3.49 6.34
N LEU A 88 -4.53 -4.62 5.62
CA LEU A 88 -3.66 -4.77 4.45
C LEU A 88 -4.46 -4.87 3.15
N ALA A 89 -3.90 -4.30 2.09
CA ALA A 89 -4.30 -4.56 0.72
C ALA A 89 -3.06 -4.83 -0.13
N SER A 90 -3.21 -5.65 -1.16
CA SER A 90 -2.15 -5.93 -2.12
C SER A 90 -2.57 -5.65 -3.56
N PHE A 91 -1.57 -5.44 -4.41
CA PHE A 91 -1.72 -5.27 -5.85
C PHE A 91 -0.54 -5.95 -6.54
N LYS A 92 -0.80 -6.87 -7.47
CA LYS A 92 0.25 -7.44 -8.33
C LYS A 92 0.28 -6.73 -9.67
N SER A 93 1.46 -6.60 -10.25
CA SER A 93 1.62 -6.03 -11.58
C SER A 93 0.79 -6.81 -12.61
N GLY A 94 -0.04 -6.10 -13.36
CA GLY A 94 -0.97 -6.68 -14.34
C GLY A 94 -2.40 -6.86 -13.82
N ASP A 95 -2.63 -6.77 -12.50
CA ASP A 95 -3.99 -6.80 -11.95
C ASP A 95 -4.76 -5.52 -12.36
N GLU A 96 -6.08 -5.64 -12.48
CA GLU A 96 -6.96 -4.51 -12.79
C GLU A 96 -7.37 -3.72 -11.53
N ALA A 97 -7.26 -4.34 -10.35
CA ALA A 97 -7.75 -3.79 -9.09
C ALA A 97 -6.92 -4.28 -7.88
N TRP A 98 -7.14 -3.63 -6.74
CA TRP A 98 -6.54 -4.01 -5.47
C TRP A 98 -7.25 -5.21 -4.86
N THR A 99 -6.49 -6.07 -4.20
CA THR A 99 -6.99 -7.15 -3.34
C THR A 99 -6.96 -6.71 -1.89
N PHE A 100 -8.13 -6.60 -1.26
CA PHE A 100 -8.24 -6.28 0.16
C PHE A 100 -8.13 -7.55 0.99
N LEU A 101 -7.14 -7.60 1.88
CA LEU A 101 -6.84 -8.81 2.64
C LEU A 101 -7.66 -8.83 3.93
N ASP A 102 -8.58 -9.80 4.02
CA ASP A 102 -9.40 -9.99 5.21
C ASP A 102 -8.61 -10.71 6.30
N PHE A 103 -7.99 -9.92 7.18
CA PHE A 103 -7.44 -10.39 8.44
C PHE A 103 -8.49 -10.26 9.54
N LYS A 104 -8.42 -11.12 10.57
CA LYS A 104 -9.31 -10.97 11.74
C LYS A 104 -9.28 -9.52 12.25
N LYS A 105 -10.44 -8.99 12.65
CA LYS A 105 -10.63 -7.58 13.05
C LYS A 105 -9.69 -7.07 14.16
N ASP A 106 -8.96 -7.96 14.84
CA ASP A 106 -8.02 -7.62 15.90
C ASP A 106 -6.58 -7.32 15.40
N TYR A 107 -6.29 -7.49 14.11
CA TYR A 107 -4.98 -7.21 13.54
C TYR A 107 -4.85 -5.73 13.14
N LEU A 108 -4.43 -4.90 14.10
CA LEU A 108 -3.97 -3.52 13.85
C LEU A 108 -2.49 -3.56 13.45
N PHE A 109 -2.17 -3.58 12.15
CA PHE A 109 -0.78 -3.69 11.71
C PHE A 109 -0.01 -2.39 12.00
N SER A 110 1.12 -2.52 12.69
CA SER A 110 2.04 -1.40 12.91
C SER A 110 3.09 -1.35 11.81
N ASP A 111 3.52 -2.50 11.31
CA ASP A 111 4.48 -2.58 10.22
C ASP A 111 4.35 -3.87 9.37
N VAL A 112 4.78 -3.79 8.11
CA VAL A 112 4.95 -4.90 7.18
C VAL A 112 6.24 -4.78 6.39
N ILE A 113 6.88 -5.92 6.10
CA ILE A 113 8.06 -6.04 5.23
C ILE A 113 7.98 -7.28 4.35
N TYR A 114 8.71 -7.25 3.24
CA TYR A 114 9.10 -8.47 2.51
C TYR A 114 10.45 -8.95 3.02
N TYR A 115 10.53 -10.23 3.36
CA TYR A 115 11.78 -10.91 3.70
C TYR A 115 11.72 -12.34 3.17
N GLU A 116 12.76 -12.78 2.45
CA GLU A 116 12.85 -14.13 1.87
C GLU A 116 11.59 -14.57 1.09
N GLY A 117 11.02 -13.66 0.28
CA GLY A 117 9.84 -13.94 -0.55
C GLY A 117 8.53 -14.07 0.22
N ARG A 118 8.51 -13.71 1.51
CA ARG A 118 7.33 -13.77 2.36
C ARG A 118 6.98 -12.40 2.91
N LEU A 119 5.69 -12.21 3.16
CA LEU A 119 5.19 -11.03 3.85
C LEU A 119 5.23 -11.28 5.36
N HIS A 120 5.93 -10.42 6.06
CA HIS A 120 6.00 -10.40 7.51
C HIS A 120 5.30 -9.15 8.02
N GLY A 121 4.39 -9.33 8.96
CA GLY A 121 3.63 -8.24 9.57
C GLY A 121 3.71 -8.30 11.10
N VAL A 122 3.81 -7.14 11.72
CA VAL A 122 3.69 -6.98 13.17
C VAL A 122 2.49 -6.13 13.50
N THR A 123 1.86 -6.42 14.63
CA THR A 123 0.70 -5.66 15.11
C THR A 123 1.09 -4.74 16.25
N GLU A 124 0.25 -3.73 16.51
CA GLU A 124 0.39 -2.86 17.67
C GLU A 124 0.33 -3.60 19.01
N ARG A 125 -0.22 -4.81 19.03
CA ARG A 125 -0.31 -5.67 20.23
C ARG A 125 0.85 -6.66 20.36
N GLY A 126 1.89 -6.52 19.53
CA GLY A 126 3.04 -7.42 19.52
C GLY A 126 2.80 -8.78 18.86
N GLY A 127 1.68 -8.94 18.15
CA GLY A 127 1.44 -10.12 17.32
C GLY A 127 2.30 -10.12 16.07
N HIS A 128 2.65 -11.31 15.57
CA HIS A 128 3.43 -11.48 14.34
C HIS A 128 2.68 -12.41 13.38
N ILE A 129 2.62 -12.03 12.10
CA ILE A 129 2.07 -12.85 11.01
C ILE A 129 3.18 -13.06 9.98
N CYS A 130 3.28 -14.29 9.48
CA CYS A 130 4.05 -14.64 8.30
C CYS A 130 3.10 -15.30 7.31
N ALA A 131 2.95 -14.70 6.13
CA ALA A 131 2.13 -15.26 5.06
C ALA A 131 2.99 -15.49 3.82
N ASN A 132 2.78 -16.64 3.17
CA ASN A 132 3.17 -16.77 1.77
C ASN A 132 2.25 -15.84 0.99
N VAL A 133 2.82 -14.98 0.16
CA VAL A 133 1.97 -14.23 -0.74
C VAL A 133 1.53 -15.16 -1.85
N ILE A 134 0.23 -15.20 -2.10
CA ILE A 134 -0.44 -16.12 -3.03
C ILE A 134 0.32 -16.03 -4.36
N ASN A 135 0.77 -17.16 -4.93
CA ASN A 135 1.26 -17.20 -6.31
C ASN A 135 0.09 -16.96 -7.27
#